data_AF-A0A1Q9VRC9-F1
#
_entry.id   AF-A0A1Q9VRC9-F1
#
_cell.length_a   1.000
_cell.length_b   1.000
_cell.length_c   1.000
_cell.angle_alpha   90.00
_cell.angle_beta   90.00
_cell.angle_gamma   90.00
#
_symmetry.space_group_name_H-M   'P 1'
#
loop_
_entity.id
_entity.type
_entity.pdbx_description
1 polymer ?
#
loop_
_entity_poly.entity_id
_entity_poly.type
_entity_poly.pdbx_seq_one_letter_code
_entity_poly.pdbx_strand_id
1 'polypeptide(L)'
;MMCQDNRNLEEIVVHGLIGTMGVSYDAFNAWARWYFQITNDSWDPWGAGDPNDKSRPYGKTLNALFLIGYALSDNHNLQWHSLEDYESVVSGQDNRFHGHNYKRRLVRTQPEASASSNRIDMFCPLFAPGSISNFASHRAGVMVHEGWHLWQRKHGFDSSHPTGGASTWSQGDKFYFHGVGAYEFGHLHGYSTTPGAVRFHSPYQVEAEFFADLAELARPQVPSVVTQTARSHGNILLANAFVNATPYRIGQPRPW
;
A
#
# COMPACT_ATOMS: atom_id res chain seq x y z
N MET A 1 -21.12 -4.80 14.21
CA MET A 1 -20.30 -3.82 13.48
C MET A 1 -20.29 -4.23 12.02
N MET A 2 -20.94 -3.47 11.15
CA MET A 2 -21.04 -3.83 9.74
C MET A 2 -19.72 -3.41 9.07
N CYS A 3 -18.94 -4.38 8.57
CA CYS A 3 -17.69 -4.12 7.85
C CYS A 3 -17.94 -3.72 6.37
N GLN A 4 -19.17 -3.31 6.11
CA GLN A 4 -19.78 -2.93 4.84
C GLN A 4 -20.66 -1.72 5.16
N ASP A 5 -20.44 -0.61 4.47
CA ASP A 5 -21.33 -0.12 3.42
C ASP A 5 -20.91 1.33 3.07
N ASN A 6 -21.25 1.76 1.86
CA ASN A 6 -20.91 2.98 1.15
C ASN A 6 -19.59 2.99 0.37
N ARG A 7 -19.75 3.40 -0.89
CA ARG A 7 -18.70 3.79 -1.82
C ARG A 7 -18.43 5.27 -1.62
N ASN A 8 -17.16 5.65 -1.51
CA ASN A 8 -16.78 7.04 -1.74
C ASN A 8 -16.56 7.27 -3.24
N LEU A 9 -16.33 8.53 -3.61
CA LEU A 9 -16.09 8.90 -5.00
C LEU A 9 -14.89 8.17 -5.59
N GLU A 10 -13.81 8.01 -4.81
CA GLU A 10 -12.59 7.34 -5.25
C GLU A 10 -12.85 5.87 -5.63
N GLU A 11 -13.59 5.12 -4.82
CA GLU A 11 -13.98 3.74 -5.12
C GLU A 11 -14.77 3.62 -6.42
N ILE A 12 -15.66 4.58 -6.68
CA ILE A 12 -16.48 4.58 -7.89
C ILE A 12 -15.61 4.78 -9.13
N VAL A 13 -14.69 5.76 -9.07
CA VAL A 13 -13.87 6.09 -10.24
C VAL A 13 -12.79 5.03 -10.49
N VAL A 14 -12.12 4.52 -9.46
CA VAL A 14 -11.08 3.47 -9.62
C VAL A 14 -11.68 2.20 -10.20
N HIS A 15 -12.86 1.80 -9.75
CA HIS A 15 -13.57 0.66 -10.34
C HIS A 15 -13.87 0.88 -11.83
N GLY A 16 -14.30 2.09 -12.20
CA GLY A 16 -14.51 2.45 -13.60
C GLY A 16 -13.23 2.42 -14.43
N LEU A 17 -12.08 2.77 -13.83
CA LEU A 17 -10.79 2.78 -14.53
C LEU A 17 -10.37 1.41 -15.01
N ILE A 18 -10.60 0.36 -14.22
CA ILE A 18 -10.22 -1.02 -14.55
C ILE A 18 -10.71 -1.36 -15.97
N GLY A 19 -11.98 -1.11 -16.26
CA GLY A 19 -12.56 -1.36 -17.58
C GLY A 19 -12.07 -0.41 -18.68
N THR A 20 -11.74 0.85 -18.36
CA THR A 20 -11.29 1.84 -19.35
C THR A 20 -9.81 1.74 -19.72
N MET A 21 -8.98 1.10 -18.89
CA MET A 21 -7.56 0.90 -19.16
C MET A 21 -7.27 -0.36 -19.99
N GLY A 22 -8.29 -0.89 -20.69
CA GLY A 22 -8.14 -1.95 -21.68
C GLY A 22 -8.10 -3.37 -21.10
N VAL A 23 -8.37 -3.55 -19.81
CA VAL A 23 -8.48 -4.86 -19.15
C VAL A 23 -9.91 -5.06 -18.72
N SER A 24 -10.56 -6.18 -19.09
CA SER A 24 -11.88 -6.47 -18.53
C SER A 24 -11.76 -6.71 -17.02
N TYR A 25 -12.79 -6.34 -16.26
CA TYR A 25 -12.77 -6.52 -14.81
C TYR A 25 -12.54 -7.99 -14.42
N ASP A 26 -13.14 -8.93 -15.15
CA ASP A 26 -12.96 -10.36 -14.92
C ASP A 26 -11.52 -10.82 -15.17
N ALA A 27 -10.87 -10.33 -16.24
CA ALA A 27 -9.47 -10.62 -16.53
C ALA A 27 -8.55 -10.04 -15.45
N PHE A 28 -8.81 -8.80 -15.02
CA PHE A 28 -8.08 -8.17 -13.94
C PHE A 28 -8.26 -8.95 -12.63
N ASN A 29 -9.49 -9.30 -12.24
CA ASN A 29 -9.76 -10.08 -11.04
C ASN A 29 -9.06 -11.45 -11.09
N ALA A 30 -9.11 -12.15 -12.22
CA ALA A 30 -8.42 -13.44 -12.38
C ALA A 30 -6.91 -13.30 -12.17
N TRP A 31 -6.28 -12.30 -12.79
CA TRP A 31 -4.86 -12.03 -12.60
C TRP A 31 -4.55 -11.62 -11.15
N ALA A 32 -5.25 -10.63 -10.61
CA ALA A 32 -5.02 -10.10 -9.28
C ALA A 32 -5.20 -11.17 -8.20
N ARG A 33 -6.19 -12.06 -8.38
CA ARG A 33 -6.44 -13.18 -7.49
C ARG A 33 -5.23 -14.09 -7.37
N TRP A 34 -4.61 -14.44 -8.49
CA TRP A 34 -3.43 -15.30 -8.52
C TRP A 34 -2.13 -14.57 -8.15
N TYR A 35 -1.93 -13.38 -8.68
CA TYR A 35 -0.68 -12.64 -8.49
C TYR A 35 -0.53 -12.17 -7.04
N PHE A 36 -1.58 -11.57 -6.47
CA PHE A 36 -1.57 -11.07 -5.09
C PHE A 36 -2.05 -12.10 -4.05
N GLN A 37 -2.49 -13.29 -4.48
CA GLN A 37 -2.95 -14.37 -3.60
C GLN A 37 -4.10 -13.95 -2.66
N ILE A 38 -5.13 -13.30 -3.22
CA ILE A 38 -6.44 -13.11 -2.54
C ILE A 38 -7.36 -14.33 -2.77
N THR A 39 -6.78 -15.54 -2.77
CA THR A 39 -7.42 -16.82 -3.11
C THR A 39 -8.13 -17.49 -1.94
N ASN A 40 -7.84 -17.07 -0.71
CA ASN A 40 -8.31 -17.73 0.50
C ASN A 40 -9.83 -17.60 0.71
N ASP A 41 -10.49 -18.69 1.10
CA ASP A 41 -11.95 -18.78 1.33
C ASP A 41 -12.49 -17.75 2.35
N SER A 42 -11.61 -17.15 3.16
CA SER A 42 -11.98 -16.02 4.00
C SER A 42 -12.67 -14.89 3.25
N TRP A 43 -12.49 -14.78 1.94
CA TRP A 43 -13.07 -13.76 1.06
C TRP A 43 -14.49 -14.07 0.57
N ASP A 44 -14.94 -15.32 0.67
CA ASP A 44 -16.24 -15.75 0.13
C ASP A 44 -17.42 -14.95 0.72
N PRO A 45 -17.51 -14.73 2.06
CA PRO A 45 -18.56 -13.91 2.64
C PRO A 45 -18.45 -12.42 2.25
N TRP A 46 -17.31 -12.01 1.70
CA TRP A 46 -16.98 -10.60 1.44
C TRP A 46 -16.88 -10.26 -0.04
N GLY A 47 -17.51 -11.07 -0.90
CA GLY A 47 -17.70 -10.73 -2.31
C GLY A 47 -16.74 -11.40 -3.28
N ALA A 48 -15.99 -12.43 -2.88
CA ALA A 48 -15.20 -13.19 -3.86
C ALA A 48 -16.06 -13.82 -4.98
N GLY A 49 -17.30 -14.21 -4.66
CA GLY A 49 -18.26 -14.75 -5.64
C GLY A 49 -18.96 -13.70 -6.52
N ASP A 50 -18.87 -12.42 -6.17
CA ASP A 50 -19.33 -11.30 -7.00
C ASP A 50 -18.27 -10.19 -6.95
N PRO A 51 -17.16 -10.37 -7.68
CA PRO A 51 -16.02 -9.46 -7.61
C PRO A 51 -16.37 -8.06 -8.13
N ASN A 52 -17.43 -7.93 -8.95
CA ASN A 52 -17.93 -6.66 -9.46
C ASN A 52 -18.70 -5.85 -8.40
N ASP A 53 -19.07 -6.45 -7.26
CA ASP A 53 -19.70 -5.75 -6.14
C ASP A 53 -18.70 -4.89 -5.36
N LYS A 54 -18.53 -3.66 -5.86
CA LYS A 54 -17.74 -2.57 -5.28
C LYS A 54 -18.20 -2.07 -3.91
N SER A 55 -19.33 -2.53 -3.37
CA SER A 55 -19.70 -2.25 -1.98
C SER A 55 -18.96 -3.16 -0.99
N ARG A 56 -18.49 -4.33 -1.47
CA ARG A 56 -17.92 -5.37 -0.61
C ARG A 56 -16.40 -5.27 -0.48
N PRO A 57 -15.83 -5.76 0.64
CA PRO A 57 -14.39 -5.73 0.86
C PRO A 57 -13.55 -6.35 -0.25
N TYR A 58 -14.02 -7.41 -0.92
CA TYR A 58 -13.26 -8.03 -2.01
C TYR A 58 -13.12 -7.08 -3.22
N GLY A 59 -14.21 -6.50 -3.71
CA GLY A 59 -14.17 -5.51 -4.79
C GLY A 59 -13.35 -4.26 -4.44
N LYS A 60 -13.45 -3.79 -3.18
CA LYS A 60 -12.63 -2.68 -2.66
C LYS A 60 -11.13 -3.03 -2.58
N THR A 61 -10.81 -4.30 -2.33
CA THR A 61 -9.43 -4.82 -2.33
C THR A 61 -8.90 -4.86 -3.77
N LEU A 62 -9.72 -5.30 -4.74
CA LEU A 62 -9.35 -5.26 -6.16
C LEU A 62 -9.05 -3.83 -6.65
N ASN A 63 -9.83 -2.83 -6.23
CA ASN A 63 -9.55 -1.43 -6.54
C ASN A 63 -8.18 -0.97 -6.00
N ALA A 64 -7.82 -1.36 -4.77
CA ALA A 64 -6.52 -1.05 -4.19
C ALA A 64 -5.37 -1.74 -4.96
N LEU A 65 -5.53 -3.03 -5.27
CA LEU A 65 -4.55 -3.79 -6.06
C LEU A 65 -4.38 -3.23 -7.48
N PHE A 66 -5.44 -2.67 -8.06
CA PHE A 66 -5.36 -2.00 -9.36
C PHE A 66 -4.47 -0.76 -9.28
N LEU A 67 -4.57 0.02 -8.20
CA LEU A 67 -3.69 1.17 -8.02
C LEU A 67 -2.23 0.76 -7.87
N ILE A 68 -1.96 -0.34 -7.17
CA ILE A 68 -0.59 -0.87 -7.03
C ILE A 68 -0.04 -1.30 -8.39
N GLY A 69 -0.80 -2.05 -9.19
CA GLY A 69 -0.28 -2.65 -10.43
C GLY A 69 -0.40 -1.79 -11.70
N TYR A 70 -1.28 -0.78 -11.71
CA TYR A 70 -1.61 -0.07 -12.95
C TYR A 70 -1.61 1.47 -12.84
N ALA A 71 -1.62 2.06 -11.64
CA ALA A 71 -1.70 3.52 -11.52
C ALA A 71 -0.40 4.24 -11.85
N LEU A 72 0.76 3.56 -11.79
CA LEU A 72 2.07 4.14 -12.03
C LEU A 72 2.67 3.69 -13.37
N SER A 73 3.57 4.50 -13.90
CA SER A 73 4.48 4.13 -14.98
C SER A 73 5.88 4.56 -14.59
N ASP A 74 6.86 3.69 -14.84
CA ASP A 74 8.24 3.90 -14.41
C ASP A 74 8.83 5.22 -14.95
N ASN A 75 9.30 6.05 -14.03
CA ASN A 75 9.99 7.31 -14.27
C ASN A 75 11.18 7.41 -13.32
N HIS A 76 12.31 6.86 -13.76
CA HIS A 76 13.58 6.81 -13.03
C HIS A 76 14.06 8.18 -12.54
N ASN A 77 13.63 9.26 -13.20
CA ASN A 77 14.04 10.60 -12.85
C ASN A 77 13.20 11.22 -11.74
N LEU A 78 12.11 10.60 -11.27
CA LEU A 78 11.24 11.28 -10.29
C LEU A 78 10.69 10.34 -9.23
N GLN A 79 10.44 9.07 -9.52
CA GLN A 79 9.82 8.17 -8.55
C GLN A 79 10.78 7.69 -7.47
N TRP A 80 10.25 7.40 -6.29
CA TRP A 80 11.01 6.78 -5.21
C TRP A 80 11.41 5.35 -5.59
N HIS A 81 10.44 4.59 -6.10
CA HIS A 81 10.61 3.19 -6.49
C HIS A 81 9.85 2.87 -7.77
N SER A 82 10.21 1.75 -8.42
CA SER A 82 9.52 1.29 -9.61
C SER A 82 8.12 0.77 -9.30
N LEU A 83 7.28 0.70 -10.33
CA LEU A 83 6.01 -0.04 -10.28
C LEU A 83 6.25 -1.48 -9.81
N GLU A 84 7.27 -2.13 -10.36
CA GLU A 84 7.58 -3.54 -10.08
C GLU A 84 8.03 -3.77 -8.63
N ASP A 85 8.67 -2.78 -7.98
CA ASP A 85 9.00 -2.83 -6.56
C ASP A 85 7.72 -2.83 -5.71
N TYR A 86 6.79 -1.90 -5.95
CA TYR A 86 5.52 -1.86 -5.20
C TYR A 86 4.66 -3.09 -5.45
N GLU A 87 4.57 -3.57 -6.69
CA GLU A 87 3.88 -4.81 -7.04
C GLU A 87 4.50 -6.01 -6.33
N SER A 88 5.83 -6.12 -6.34
CA SER A 88 6.54 -7.24 -5.74
C SER A 88 6.41 -7.26 -4.22
N VAL A 89 6.49 -6.11 -3.55
CA VAL A 89 6.26 -5.98 -2.10
C VAL A 89 4.90 -6.53 -1.67
N VAL A 90 3.88 -6.38 -2.53
CA VAL A 90 2.50 -6.82 -2.24
C VAL A 90 2.17 -8.14 -2.92
N SER A 91 2.98 -8.66 -3.83
CA SER A 91 2.71 -9.91 -4.55
C SER A 91 2.56 -11.08 -3.58
N GLY A 92 1.94 -12.17 -4.02
CA GLY A 92 1.75 -13.34 -3.17
C GLY A 92 2.79 -14.45 -3.33
N GLN A 93 3.61 -14.37 -4.38
CA GLN A 93 4.65 -15.37 -4.62
C GLN A 93 5.91 -15.09 -3.81
N ASP A 94 6.73 -16.12 -3.57
CA ASP A 94 8.06 -15.94 -2.99
C ASP A 94 8.93 -15.11 -3.94
N ASN A 95 9.57 -14.07 -3.40
CA ASN A 95 10.38 -13.12 -4.15
C ASN A 95 11.45 -12.49 -3.25
N ARG A 96 12.17 -11.47 -3.71
CA ARG A 96 13.22 -10.81 -2.92
C ARG A 96 12.74 -10.09 -1.64
N PHE A 97 11.44 -9.83 -1.52
CA PHE A 97 10.84 -9.19 -0.36
C PHE A 97 10.37 -10.20 0.68
N HIS A 98 9.64 -11.23 0.30
CA HIS A 98 9.02 -12.14 1.27
C HIS A 98 8.89 -13.56 0.70
N GLY A 99 8.61 -14.53 1.57
CA GLY A 99 8.15 -15.85 1.12
C GLY A 99 6.76 -15.79 0.49
N HIS A 100 6.19 -16.95 0.14
CA HIS A 100 4.80 -17.01 -0.31
C HIS A 100 3.88 -16.41 0.76
N ASN A 101 3.00 -15.50 0.35
CA ASN A 101 2.04 -14.88 1.24
C ASN A 101 0.67 -14.71 0.58
N TYR A 102 -0.39 -14.96 1.34
CA TYR A 102 -1.76 -14.74 0.87
C TYR A 102 -2.43 -13.64 1.67
N LYS A 103 -3.49 -13.06 1.14
CA LYS A 103 -4.27 -12.02 1.81
C LYS A 103 -5.53 -12.67 2.35
N ARG A 104 -5.84 -12.42 3.61
CA ARG A 104 -6.98 -13.03 4.31
C ARG A 104 -7.86 -11.96 4.92
N ARG A 105 -9.17 -12.12 4.82
CA ARG A 105 -10.15 -11.19 5.40
C ARG A 105 -10.66 -11.70 6.76
N LEU A 106 -10.54 -10.90 7.82
CA LEU A 106 -10.96 -11.29 9.18
C LEU A 106 -11.82 -10.24 9.90
N VAL A 107 -12.80 -10.69 10.68
CA VAL A 107 -13.64 -9.79 11.48
C VAL A 107 -12.92 -9.46 12.81
N ARG A 108 -12.09 -8.40 12.80
CA ARG A 108 -11.53 -7.76 14.00
C ARG A 108 -11.73 -6.26 13.93
N THR A 109 -11.76 -5.60 15.09
CA THR A 109 -12.04 -4.17 15.24
C THR A 109 -10.80 -3.28 15.18
N GLN A 110 -9.60 -3.86 15.29
CA GLN A 110 -8.30 -3.20 15.14
C GLN A 110 -7.18 -4.25 15.15
N PRO A 111 -6.02 -4.01 14.52
CA PRO A 111 -5.67 -2.85 13.65
C PRO A 111 -6.42 -2.86 12.30
N GLU A 112 -6.03 -2.02 11.33
CA GLU A 112 -6.56 -2.03 9.94
C GLU A 112 -6.15 -3.29 9.17
N ALA A 113 -4.87 -3.63 9.25
CA ALA A 113 -4.29 -4.87 8.75
C ALA A 113 -3.15 -5.33 9.66
N SER A 114 -2.66 -6.54 9.43
CA SER A 114 -1.43 -7.02 10.07
C SER A 114 -0.75 -8.10 9.25
N ALA A 115 0.56 -7.98 9.06
CA ALA A 115 1.39 -8.99 8.45
C ALA A 115 1.84 -10.06 9.47
N SER A 116 1.86 -11.31 9.03
CA SER A 116 2.52 -12.43 9.72
C SER A 116 3.38 -13.19 8.71
N SER A 117 4.14 -14.21 9.13
CA SER A 117 5.17 -14.86 8.30
C SER A 117 4.75 -15.27 6.88
N ASN A 118 3.48 -15.56 6.64
CA ASN A 118 2.98 -16.05 5.35
C ASN A 118 1.65 -15.43 4.91
N ARG A 119 1.22 -14.31 5.49
CA ARG A 119 -0.04 -13.66 5.10
C ARG A 119 -0.14 -12.23 5.57
N ILE A 120 -1.02 -11.49 4.93
CA ILE A 120 -1.55 -10.21 5.41
C ILE A 120 -3.02 -10.42 5.80
N ASP A 121 -3.32 -10.21 7.07
CA ASP A 121 -4.69 -10.24 7.61
C ASP A 121 -5.30 -8.84 7.49
N MET A 122 -6.39 -8.71 6.75
CA MET A 122 -7.12 -7.46 6.51
C MET A 122 -8.38 -7.41 7.36
N PHE A 123 -8.54 -6.36 8.18
CA PHE A 123 -9.59 -6.25 9.19
C PHE A 123 -10.69 -5.26 8.82
N CYS A 124 -11.74 -5.17 9.65
CA CYS A 124 -12.90 -4.32 9.35
C CYS A 124 -12.60 -2.82 9.26
N PRO A 125 -11.70 -2.24 10.08
CA PRO A 125 -11.37 -0.82 9.99
C PRO A 125 -10.91 -0.39 8.60
N LEU A 126 -10.19 -1.26 7.89
CA LEU A 126 -9.71 -1.02 6.52
C LEU A 126 -10.82 -0.84 5.47
N PHE A 127 -12.07 -1.16 5.84
CA PHE A 127 -13.24 -1.03 4.97
C PHE A 127 -14.34 -0.16 5.60
N ALA A 128 -14.04 0.47 6.75
CA ALA A 128 -15.03 1.20 7.53
C ALA A 128 -15.45 2.51 6.85
N PRO A 129 -16.76 2.81 6.74
CA PRO A 129 -17.23 4.05 6.14
C PRO A 129 -16.83 5.28 6.95
N GLY A 130 -16.63 6.40 6.26
CA GLY A 130 -16.27 7.68 6.89
C GLY A 130 -14.83 7.72 7.45
N SER A 131 -14.09 6.61 7.40
CA SER A 131 -12.68 6.56 7.75
C SER A 131 -11.79 6.87 6.54
N ILE A 132 -10.57 7.34 6.82
CA ILE A 132 -9.46 7.43 5.87
C ILE A 132 -9.19 6.08 5.18
N SER A 133 -9.48 4.99 5.87
CA SER A 133 -9.32 3.63 5.36
C SER A 133 -10.31 3.27 4.26
N ASN A 134 -11.39 4.05 4.04
CA ASN A 134 -12.37 3.73 3.01
C ASN A 134 -11.90 4.06 1.57
N PHE A 135 -10.76 4.73 1.40
CA PHE A 135 -10.22 5.10 0.08
C PHE A 135 -9.36 3.99 -0.54
N ALA A 136 -9.43 3.83 -1.86
CA ALA A 136 -8.69 2.79 -2.60
C ALA A 136 -7.18 2.97 -2.44
N SER A 137 -6.72 4.21 -2.59
CA SER A 137 -5.32 4.61 -2.41
C SER A 137 -4.82 4.29 -1.02
N HIS A 138 -5.59 4.61 0.03
CA HIS A 138 -5.24 4.26 1.41
C HIS A 138 -5.04 2.75 1.58
N ARG A 139 -6.00 1.95 1.10
CA ARG A 139 -5.88 0.48 1.14
C ARG A 139 -4.65 -0.02 0.39
N ALA A 140 -4.32 0.58 -0.74
CA ALA A 140 -3.12 0.25 -1.49
C ALA A 140 -1.85 0.56 -0.67
N GLY A 141 -1.78 1.73 -0.04
CA GLY A 141 -0.70 2.12 0.87
C GLY A 141 -0.54 1.14 2.04
N VAL A 142 -1.64 0.79 2.72
CA VAL A 142 -1.64 -0.20 3.81
C VAL A 142 -1.17 -1.57 3.32
N MET A 143 -1.51 -2.01 2.10
CA MET A 143 -0.98 -3.27 1.58
C MET A 143 0.54 -3.22 1.34
N VAL A 144 1.05 -2.08 0.83
CA VAL A 144 2.50 -1.85 0.66
C VAL A 144 3.20 -1.86 2.02
N HIS A 145 2.63 -1.17 3.01
CA HIS A 145 3.08 -1.15 4.39
C HIS A 145 3.21 -2.57 4.98
N GLU A 146 2.13 -3.34 4.93
CA GLU A 146 2.10 -4.70 5.48
C GLU A 146 3.00 -5.65 4.70
N GLY A 147 3.14 -5.45 3.39
CA GLY A 147 4.13 -6.15 2.57
C GLY A 147 5.56 -5.89 3.05
N TRP A 148 5.87 -4.67 3.47
CA TRP A 148 7.17 -4.33 4.02
C TRP A 148 7.45 -5.00 5.37
N HIS A 149 6.44 -5.20 6.22
CA HIS A 149 6.59 -6.04 7.41
C HIS A 149 6.97 -7.49 7.07
N LEU A 150 6.50 -8.04 5.94
CA LEU A 150 6.95 -9.35 5.47
C LEU A 150 8.43 -9.32 5.05
N TRP A 151 8.89 -8.23 4.44
CA TRP A 151 10.31 -8.00 4.15
C TRP A 151 11.14 -7.98 5.42
N GLN A 152 10.72 -7.25 6.45
CA GLN A 152 11.44 -7.21 7.73
C GLN A 152 11.58 -8.62 8.32
N ARG A 153 10.50 -9.41 8.29
CA ARG A 153 10.52 -10.80 8.77
C ARG A 153 11.47 -11.69 7.96
N LYS A 154 11.47 -11.58 6.62
CA LYS A 154 12.36 -12.38 5.76
C LYS A 154 13.84 -12.08 6.02
N HIS A 155 14.16 -10.81 6.28
CA HIS A 155 15.54 -10.35 6.45
C HIS A 155 15.97 -10.25 7.92
N GLY A 156 15.18 -10.77 8.86
CA GLY A 156 15.53 -10.83 10.28
C GLY A 156 15.53 -9.49 11.01
N PHE A 157 14.83 -8.49 10.47
CA PHE A 157 14.63 -7.19 11.12
C PHE A 157 13.47 -7.23 12.10
N ASP A 158 13.56 -6.42 13.15
CA ASP A 158 12.43 -6.18 14.04
C ASP A 158 11.30 -5.50 13.27
N SER A 159 10.12 -6.12 13.34
CA SER A 159 8.90 -5.62 12.72
C SER A 159 8.06 -4.76 13.66
N SER A 160 8.55 -4.48 14.87
CA SER A 160 7.89 -3.59 15.81
C SER A 160 8.11 -2.12 15.42
N HIS A 161 7.06 -1.32 15.56
CA HIS A 161 7.18 0.12 15.46
C HIS A 161 7.72 0.69 16.77
N PRO A 162 8.80 1.50 16.75
CA PRO A 162 9.29 2.13 17.97
C PRO A 162 8.21 2.98 18.65
N THR A 163 8.06 2.81 19.97
CA THR A 163 7.16 3.62 20.80
C THR A 163 7.92 4.85 21.30
N GLY A 164 7.44 6.07 21.03
CA GLY A 164 7.92 7.28 21.73
C GLY A 164 8.28 8.50 20.88
N GLY A 165 7.36 9.01 20.06
CA GLY A 165 7.55 10.32 19.41
C GLY A 165 6.50 10.71 18.36
N ALA A 166 5.74 9.76 17.83
CA ALA A 166 4.59 10.04 16.98
C ALA A 166 3.50 10.77 17.78
N SER A 167 3.04 11.91 17.28
CA SER A 167 2.18 12.86 18.01
C SER A 167 0.76 12.34 18.27
N THR A 168 0.31 11.33 17.54
CA THR A 168 -1.07 10.80 17.60
C THR A 168 -1.17 9.28 17.51
N TRP A 169 -0.11 8.60 17.07
CA TRP A 169 -0.08 7.14 16.93
C TRP A 169 0.83 6.62 18.04
N SER A 170 0.33 5.74 18.91
CA SER A 170 1.07 5.19 20.06
C SER A 170 2.33 4.37 19.68
N GLN A 171 2.61 4.29 18.38
CA GLN A 171 3.67 3.58 17.70
C GLN A 171 4.02 4.39 16.44
N GLY A 172 5.29 4.67 16.21
CA GLY A 172 5.74 5.38 15.01
C GLY A 172 7.01 4.77 14.47
N ASP A 173 7.28 4.95 13.20
CA ASP A 173 8.51 4.50 12.57
C ASP A 173 9.63 5.52 12.69
N LYS A 174 10.85 5.10 12.35
CA LYS A 174 11.90 6.05 11.99
C LYS A 174 11.83 6.33 10.48
N PHE A 175 11.90 7.59 10.11
CA PHE A 175 12.11 8.02 8.73
C PHE A 175 13.61 7.98 8.42
N TYR A 176 14.01 7.16 7.47
CA TYR A 176 15.38 6.98 7.01
C TYR A 176 15.58 7.79 5.74
N PHE A 177 15.99 9.04 5.90
CA PHE A 177 16.08 9.96 4.77
C PHE A 177 17.06 9.50 3.69
N HIS A 178 16.62 9.55 2.44
CA HIS A 178 17.43 9.43 1.23
C HIS A 178 16.83 10.28 0.10
N GLY A 179 17.62 10.50 -0.95
CA GLY A 179 17.15 11.11 -2.19
C GLY A 179 16.42 10.10 -3.10
N VAL A 180 15.71 10.63 -4.08
CA VAL A 180 15.24 9.90 -5.26
C VAL A 180 16.47 9.30 -5.97
N GLY A 181 16.38 8.03 -6.37
CA GLY A 181 17.50 7.31 -7.00
C GLY A 181 18.52 6.71 -6.03
N ALA A 182 18.35 6.85 -4.71
CA ALA A 182 19.18 6.13 -3.74
C ALA A 182 19.05 4.60 -3.86
N TYR A 183 17.93 4.15 -4.43
CA TYR A 183 17.66 2.78 -4.81
C TYR A 183 17.39 2.75 -6.31
N GLU A 184 18.11 1.88 -7.03
CA GLU A 184 17.78 1.57 -8.41
C GLU A 184 16.40 0.93 -8.48
N PHE A 185 15.69 1.13 -9.59
CA PHE A 185 14.39 0.48 -9.81
C PHE A 185 14.54 -1.04 -9.76
N GLY A 186 13.65 -1.70 -9.01
CA GLY A 186 13.74 -3.14 -8.70
C GLY A 186 14.56 -3.46 -7.44
N HIS A 187 15.19 -2.45 -6.82
CA HIS A 187 16.09 -2.61 -5.68
C HIS A 187 15.57 -2.00 -4.38
N LEU A 188 14.27 -1.72 -4.25
CA LEU A 188 13.65 -1.27 -2.99
C LEU A 188 13.99 -2.19 -1.79
N HIS A 189 14.13 -3.50 -2.03
CA HIS A 189 14.51 -4.50 -1.01
C HIS A 189 15.93 -4.35 -0.45
N GLY A 190 16.79 -3.56 -1.10
CA GLY A 190 18.18 -3.39 -0.71
C GLY A 190 18.28 -2.71 0.66
N TYR A 191 19.28 -3.10 1.46
CA TYR A 191 19.53 -2.45 2.74
C TYR A 191 21.02 -2.44 3.08
N SER A 192 21.39 -1.54 3.98
CA SER A 192 22.71 -1.44 4.58
C SER A 192 22.55 -0.97 6.02
N THR A 193 23.13 -1.71 6.96
CA THR A 193 23.20 -1.33 8.38
C THR A 193 24.55 -0.71 8.74
N THR A 194 25.40 -0.45 7.74
CA THR A 194 26.72 0.14 7.93
C THR A 194 26.58 1.58 8.46
N PRO A 195 27.21 1.93 9.61
CA PRO A 195 27.20 3.30 10.10
C PRO A 195 27.73 4.29 9.06
N GLY A 196 26.98 5.37 8.81
CA GLY A 196 27.32 6.37 7.78
C GLY A 196 26.88 6.03 6.35
N ALA A 197 26.35 4.83 6.12
CA ALA A 197 25.77 4.39 4.84
C ALA A 197 24.48 3.59 5.07
N VAL A 198 23.68 3.99 6.06
CA VAL A 198 22.43 3.30 6.39
C VAL A 198 21.46 3.46 5.23
N ARG A 199 20.99 2.33 4.70
CA ARG A 199 19.94 2.24 3.69
C ARG A 199 18.89 1.28 4.22
N PHE A 200 17.72 1.81 4.53
CA PHE A 200 16.63 1.05 5.09
C PHE A 200 15.35 1.86 4.85
N HIS A 201 14.22 1.17 4.71
CA HIS A 201 12.91 1.82 4.78
C HIS A 201 12.17 1.25 5.98
N SER A 202 11.37 2.08 6.64
CA SER A 202 10.36 1.60 7.58
C SER A 202 9.00 1.39 6.89
N PRO A 203 8.09 0.59 7.45
CA PRO A 203 6.79 0.31 6.83
C PRO A 203 6.00 1.58 6.43
N TYR A 204 5.88 2.56 7.35
CA TYR A 204 5.23 3.84 7.02
C TYR A 204 6.01 4.63 5.98
N GLN A 205 7.35 4.52 5.92
CA GLN A 205 8.13 5.22 4.92
C GLN A 205 7.82 4.72 3.50
N VAL A 206 7.80 3.40 3.28
CA VAL A 206 7.47 2.83 1.96
C VAL A 206 6.03 3.19 1.55
N GLU A 207 5.10 3.22 2.51
CA GLU A 207 3.73 3.68 2.29
C GLU A 207 3.67 5.17 1.89
N ALA A 208 4.43 6.03 2.56
CA ALA A 208 4.50 7.46 2.25
C ALA A 208 5.10 7.73 0.87
N GLU A 209 6.14 6.99 0.50
CA GLU A 209 6.82 7.07 -0.79
C GLU A 209 5.89 6.58 -1.91
N PHE A 210 5.13 5.49 -1.68
CA PHE A 210 4.07 5.05 -2.59
C PHE A 210 3.00 6.14 -2.78
N PHE A 211 2.54 6.78 -1.69
CA PHE A 211 1.58 7.88 -1.79
C PHE A 211 2.15 9.07 -2.56
N ALA A 212 3.44 9.38 -2.39
CA ALA A 212 4.09 10.46 -3.13
C ALA A 212 4.12 10.15 -4.63
N ASP A 213 4.50 8.92 -5.01
CA ASP A 213 4.51 8.47 -6.40
C ASP A 213 3.10 8.49 -7.00
N LEU A 214 2.09 8.00 -6.27
CA LEU A 214 0.71 8.03 -6.72
C LEU A 214 0.15 9.47 -6.82
N ALA A 215 0.57 10.38 -5.95
CA ALA A 215 0.08 11.75 -5.95
C ALA A 215 0.68 12.63 -7.07
N GLU A 216 1.91 12.33 -7.49
CA GLU A 216 2.70 13.22 -8.36
C GLU A 216 2.99 12.62 -9.73
N LEU A 217 3.01 11.28 -9.83
CA LEU A 217 3.55 10.54 -10.98
C LEU A 217 2.59 9.45 -11.48
N ALA A 218 1.34 9.45 -11.02
CA ALA A 218 0.30 8.58 -11.56
C ALA A 218 0.10 8.82 -13.05
N ARG A 219 -0.28 7.75 -13.75
CA ARG A 219 -0.62 7.79 -15.17
C ARG A 219 -1.74 8.81 -15.42
N PRO A 220 -1.78 9.48 -16.59
CA PRO A 220 -2.78 10.51 -16.88
C PRO A 220 -4.24 10.07 -16.75
N GLN A 221 -4.52 8.78 -16.89
CA GLN A 221 -5.85 8.19 -16.73
C GLN A 221 -6.32 8.14 -15.28
N VAL A 222 -5.40 8.20 -14.30
CA VAL A 222 -5.72 8.14 -12.88
C VAL A 222 -6.41 9.45 -12.46
N PRO A 223 -7.66 9.39 -11.95
CA PRO A 223 -8.43 10.56 -11.60
C PRO A 223 -7.78 11.39 -10.49
N SER A 224 -7.97 12.71 -10.55
CA SER A 224 -7.42 13.63 -9.57
C SER A 224 -7.88 13.37 -8.14
N VAL A 225 -9.06 12.78 -7.92
CA VAL A 225 -9.49 12.38 -6.57
C VAL A 225 -8.52 11.37 -5.95
N VAL A 226 -7.99 10.41 -6.73
CA VAL A 226 -7.01 9.43 -6.24
C VAL A 226 -5.71 10.14 -5.86
N THR A 227 -5.20 11.02 -6.72
CA THR A 227 -3.91 11.70 -6.50
C THR A 227 -3.97 12.72 -5.36
N GLN A 228 -5.11 13.41 -5.19
CA GLN A 228 -5.36 14.32 -4.08
C GLN A 228 -5.52 13.58 -2.75
N THR A 229 -6.25 12.47 -2.73
CA THR A 229 -6.36 11.61 -1.54
C THR A 229 -4.99 11.09 -1.14
N ALA A 230 -4.21 10.52 -2.09
CA ALA A 230 -2.87 10.02 -1.84
C ALA A 230 -1.96 11.10 -1.24
N ARG A 231 -1.97 12.33 -1.80
CA ARG A 231 -1.22 13.47 -1.25
C ARG A 231 -1.65 13.81 0.17
N SER A 232 -2.95 13.84 0.43
CA SER A 232 -3.49 14.17 1.76
C SER A 232 -3.08 13.12 2.78
N HIS A 233 -3.26 11.84 2.47
CA HIS A 233 -2.96 10.72 3.37
C HIS A 233 -1.47 10.58 3.61
N GLY A 234 -0.65 10.64 2.57
CA GLY A 234 0.80 10.59 2.71
C GLY A 234 1.34 11.76 3.54
N ASN A 235 0.80 12.97 3.41
CA ASN A 235 1.19 14.08 4.28
C ASN A 235 0.71 13.93 5.74
N ILE A 236 -0.45 13.29 5.98
CA ILE A 236 -0.88 12.91 7.34
C ILE A 236 0.14 11.94 7.94
N LEU A 237 0.55 10.93 7.19
CA LEU A 237 1.52 9.92 7.62
C LEU A 237 2.90 10.57 7.88
N LEU A 238 3.44 11.35 6.95
CA LEU A 238 4.71 12.08 7.09
C LEU A 238 4.73 13.08 8.26
N ALA A 239 3.56 13.51 8.75
CA ALA A 239 3.42 14.41 9.89
C ALA A 239 3.25 13.68 11.23
N ASN A 240 2.73 12.46 11.24
CA ASN A 240 2.25 11.82 12.47
C ASN A 240 2.81 10.43 12.74
N ALA A 241 3.30 9.71 11.72
CA ALA A 241 3.69 8.30 11.84
C ALA A 241 5.19 8.09 12.09
N PHE A 242 5.98 9.16 12.21
CA PHE A 242 7.43 9.07 12.45
C PHE A 242 7.84 9.68 13.79
N VAL A 243 8.77 9.04 14.49
CA VAL A 243 9.32 9.51 15.78
C VAL A 243 10.41 10.57 15.61
N ASN A 244 10.97 10.71 14.41
CA ASN A 244 11.94 11.73 14.04
C ASN A 244 11.39 12.69 12.99
N ALA A 245 12.02 13.86 12.87
CA ALA A 245 11.64 14.86 11.89
C ALA A 245 11.75 14.29 10.46
N THR A 246 10.71 14.52 9.66
CA THR A 246 10.66 14.14 8.26
C THR A 246 10.78 15.40 7.40
N PRO A 247 11.92 15.62 6.70
CA PRO A 247 12.21 16.89 5.99
C PRO A 247 11.59 16.96 4.58
N TYR A 248 10.51 16.21 4.33
CA TYR A 248 9.82 16.14 3.04
C TYR A 248 8.30 16.17 3.26
N ARG A 249 7.60 16.80 2.33
CA ARG A 249 6.13 16.77 2.19
C ARG A 249 5.76 16.55 0.73
N ILE A 250 4.71 15.77 0.49
CA ILE A 250 4.20 15.51 -0.85
C ILE A 250 3.66 16.81 -1.45
N GLY A 251 4.13 17.16 -2.64
CA GLY A 251 3.93 18.45 -3.31
C GLY A 251 5.13 19.40 -3.22
N GLN A 252 6.14 19.10 -2.39
CA GLN A 252 7.42 19.80 -2.40
C GLN A 252 8.37 19.16 -3.42
N PRO A 253 9.42 19.88 -3.88
CA PRO A 253 10.48 19.27 -4.66
C PRO A 253 11.03 18.03 -3.95
N ARG A 254 11.14 16.91 -4.69
CA ARG A 254 11.70 15.68 -4.15
C ARG A 254 13.18 15.86 -3.83
N PRO A 255 13.68 15.30 -2.72
CA PRO A 255 15.09 15.33 -2.42
C PRO A 255 15.85 14.43 -3.40
N TRP A 256 17.07 14.83 -3.76
CA TRP A 256 18.01 14.09 -4.60
C TRP A 256 19.34 13.95 -3.86
#